data_AF-A0A2H9VS43-F1
#
_entry.id   AF-A0A2H9VS43-F1
#
_cell.length_a   1.000
_cell.length_b   1.000
_cell.length_c   1.000
_cell.angle_alpha   90.00
_cell.angle_beta   90.00
_cell.angle_gamma   90.00
#
_symmetry.space_group_name_H-M   'P 1'
#
loop_
_entity.id
_entity.type
_entity.pdbx_description
1 polymer ?
#
loop_
_entity_poly.entity_id
_entity_poly.type
_entity_poly.pdbx_seq_one_letter_code
_entity_poly.pdbx_strand_id
1 'polypeptide(L)'
;MKKSLLFLIAVVFVAAISSCKKTYVTPDSTNTNTTVFRTIKANAWVLDQAEGAYKAELSVPQLDQQYNDNGAILVYISYGSVSNAPVYEQIPEVYQGASFSFYHTDGKVVIFSQTPGGNPATPPNQDVLIKIVLIDSNKSNG
;
A
#
# COMPACT_ATOMS: atom_id res chain seq x y z
N MET A 1 34.43 -35.92 42.05
CA MET A 1 33.22 -35.06 42.13
C MET A 1 33.22 -33.90 41.13
N LYS A 2 34.33 -33.15 40.96
CA LYS A 2 34.41 -32.01 40.00
C LYS A 2 34.15 -32.38 38.52
N LYS A 3 34.58 -33.59 38.08
CA LYS A 3 34.39 -34.07 36.69
C LYS A 3 32.93 -34.40 36.33
N SER A 4 32.11 -34.80 37.32
CA SER A 4 30.68 -35.10 37.11
C SER A 4 29.84 -33.81 36.98
N LEU A 5 30.18 -32.78 37.76
CA LEU A 5 29.52 -31.48 37.69
C LEU A 5 29.77 -30.76 36.36
N LEU A 6 30.98 -30.87 35.82
CA LEU A 6 31.34 -30.35 34.49
C LEU A 6 30.55 -31.01 33.36
N PHE A 7 30.31 -32.31 33.44
CA PHE A 7 29.48 -33.03 32.48
C PHE A 7 28.01 -32.59 32.52
N LEU A 8 27.47 -32.39 33.73
CA LEU A 8 26.08 -31.94 33.89
C LEU A 8 25.86 -30.52 33.33
N ILE A 9 26.81 -29.62 33.56
CA ILE A 9 26.78 -28.25 33.01
C ILE A 9 26.87 -28.27 31.47
N ALA A 10 27.72 -29.12 30.90
CA ALA A 10 27.85 -29.26 29.45
C ALA A 10 26.54 -29.77 28.81
N VAL A 11 25.85 -30.74 29.43
CA VAL A 11 24.58 -31.27 28.92
C VAL A 11 23.47 -30.22 28.97
N VAL A 12 23.38 -29.44 30.05
CA VAL A 12 22.39 -28.35 30.18
C VAL A 12 22.63 -27.25 29.16
N PHE A 13 23.89 -26.90 28.89
CA PHE A 13 24.23 -25.91 27.86
C PHE A 13 23.82 -26.39 26.46
N VAL A 14 24.11 -27.64 26.08
CA VAL A 14 23.74 -28.19 24.76
C VAL A 14 22.21 -28.25 24.58
N ALA A 15 21.46 -28.56 25.64
CA ALA A 15 20.01 -28.55 25.59
C ALA A 15 19.43 -27.13 25.41
N ALA A 16 20.02 -26.12 26.07
CA ALA A 16 19.53 -24.73 26.00
C ALA A 16 19.68 -24.10 24.60
N ILE A 17 20.75 -24.40 23.87
CA ILE A 17 20.97 -23.89 22.50
C ILE A 17 20.03 -24.54 21.46
N SER A 18 19.47 -25.72 21.74
CA SER A 18 18.49 -26.38 20.86
C SER A 18 17.07 -25.79 20.95
N SER A 19 16.78 -25.01 21.99
CA SER A 19 15.46 -24.42 22.25
C SER A 19 15.22 -23.11 21.48
N CYS A 20 16.28 -22.48 20.98
CA CYS A 20 16.17 -21.36 20.04
C CYS A 20 15.76 -21.88 18.65
N LYS A 21 14.54 -22.38 18.51
CA LYS A 21 13.93 -22.55 17.19
C LYS A 21 13.77 -21.16 16.59
N LYS A 22 14.57 -20.87 15.57
CA LYS A 22 14.33 -19.74 14.68
C LYS A 22 12.96 -19.98 14.03
N THR A 23 11.94 -19.28 14.51
CA THR A 23 10.64 -19.27 13.86
C THR A 23 10.81 -18.44 12.59
N TYR A 24 10.82 -19.12 11.46
CA TYR A 24 10.59 -18.44 10.19
C TYR A 24 9.10 -18.11 10.19
N VAL A 25 8.76 -16.82 10.29
CA VAL A 25 7.44 -16.35 9.89
C VAL A 25 7.41 -16.48 8.38
N THR A 26 7.03 -17.64 7.86
CA THR A 26 6.62 -17.77 6.47
C THR A 26 5.47 -16.78 6.28
N PRO A 27 5.49 -15.92 5.23
CA PRO A 27 4.29 -15.22 4.83
C PRO A 27 3.18 -16.25 4.74
N ASP A 28 2.08 -16.00 5.42
CA ASP A 28 0.91 -16.84 5.33
C ASP A 28 0.59 -17.02 3.84
N SER A 29 0.77 -18.23 3.31
CA SER A 29 0.59 -18.53 1.88
C SER A 29 -0.86 -18.34 1.42
N THR A 30 -1.74 -17.91 2.31
CA THR A 30 -3.14 -17.59 2.02
C THR A 30 -3.39 -16.11 1.71
N ASN A 31 -2.48 -15.19 2.06
CA ASN A 31 -2.67 -13.77 1.72
C ASN A 31 -2.05 -13.46 0.35
N THR A 32 -2.91 -13.39 -0.66
CA THR A 32 -2.53 -13.10 -2.04
C THR A 32 -2.62 -11.61 -2.38
N ASN A 33 -3.07 -10.77 -1.45
CA ASN A 33 -3.18 -9.32 -1.65
C ASN A 33 -1.80 -8.69 -1.89
N THR A 34 -1.72 -7.83 -2.88
CA THR A 34 -0.47 -7.15 -3.26
C THR A 34 -0.55 -5.67 -2.92
N THR A 35 0.48 -5.12 -2.27
CA THR A 35 0.59 -3.68 -2.02
C THR A 35 1.68 -3.05 -2.88
N VAL A 36 1.32 -1.97 -3.57
CA VAL A 36 2.20 -1.21 -4.46
C VAL A 36 2.32 0.22 -3.95
N PHE A 37 3.55 0.66 -3.67
CA PHE A 37 3.83 2.04 -3.29
C PHE A 37 4.30 2.87 -4.49
N ARG A 38 3.82 4.11 -4.57
CA ARG A 38 4.19 5.10 -5.60
C ARG A 38 4.31 6.48 -4.97
N THR A 39 4.90 7.40 -5.73
CA THR A 39 4.93 8.82 -5.41
C THR A 39 4.51 9.60 -6.64
N ILE A 40 3.51 10.46 -6.51
CA ILE A 40 3.19 11.45 -7.53
C ILE A 40 3.97 12.72 -7.16
N LYS A 41 4.84 13.16 -8.06
CA LYS A 41 5.57 14.42 -7.89
C LYS A 41 4.64 15.61 -8.05
N ALA A 42 4.87 16.70 -7.32
CA ALA A 42 4.05 17.92 -7.41
C ALA A 42 3.88 18.43 -8.86
N ASN A 43 4.88 18.26 -9.70
CA ASN A 43 4.88 18.68 -11.11
C ASN A 43 4.39 17.60 -12.10
N ALA A 44 3.99 16.42 -11.63
CA ALA A 44 3.51 15.32 -12.49
C ALA A 44 1.99 15.38 -12.75
N TRP A 45 1.28 16.29 -12.09
CA TRP A 45 -0.16 16.49 -12.30
C TRP A 45 -0.42 17.23 -13.61
N VAL A 46 -1.29 16.66 -14.44
CA VAL A 46 -1.68 17.22 -15.74
C VAL A 46 -3.13 17.66 -15.68
N LEU A 47 -3.43 18.88 -16.14
CA LEU A 47 -4.81 19.35 -16.23
C LEU A 47 -5.57 18.55 -17.29
N ASP A 48 -6.64 17.89 -16.88
CA ASP A 48 -7.65 17.34 -17.76
C ASP A 48 -8.74 18.40 -17.99
N GLN A 49 -8.72 19.01 -19.17
CA GLN A 49 -9.66 20.07 -19.52
C GLN A 49 -11.11 19.57 -19.65
N ALA A 50 -11.32 18.30 -19.97
CA ALA A 50 -12.65 17.73 -20.12
C ALA A 50 -13.33 17.51 -18.76
N GLU A 51 -12.56 17.00 -17.80
CA GLU A 51 -13.04 16.75 -16.43
C GLU A 51 -12.93 17.99 -15.52
N GLY A 52 -12.21 19.04 -15.96
CA GLY A 52 -11.95 20.22 -15.14
C GLY A 52 -11.13 19.92 -13.89
N ALA A 53 -10.30 18.88 -13.93
CA ALA A 53 -9.55 18.35 -12.80
C ALA A 53 -8.08 18.09 -13.17
N TYR A 54 -7.18 18.09 -12.19
CA TYR A 54 -5.82 17.60 -12.41
C TYR A 54 -5.79 16.09 -12.25
N LYS A 55 -5.06 15.39 -13.11
CA LYS A 55 -4.86 13.95 -13.03
C LYS A 55 -3.39 13.55 -12.98
N ALA A 56 -3.14 12.40 -12.38
CA ALA A 56 -1.87 11.71 -12.41
C ALA A 56 -2.11 10.23 -12.71
N GLU A 57 -1.32 9.67 -13.63
CA GLU A 57 -1.37 8.27 -14.00
C GLU A 57 -0.22 7.49 -13.36
N LEU A 58 -0.55 6.36 -12.73
CA LEU A 58 0.41 5.48 -12.07
C LEU A 58 0.41 4.12 -12.75
N SER A 59 1.58 3.67 -13.21
CA SER A 59 1.74 2.31 -13.73
C SER A 59 1.70 1.28 -12.60
N VAL A 60 0.79 0.32 -12.76
CA VAL A 60 0.57 -0.84 -11.89
C VAL A 60 0.44 -2.09 -12.77
N PRO A 61 1.55 -2.63 -13.31
CA PRO A 61 1.51 -3.71 -14.28
C PRO A 61 0.86 -5.01 -13.78
N GLN A 62 0.77 -5.19 -12.45
CA GLN A 62 0.10 -6.35 -11.85
C GLN A 62 -1.43 -6.25 -11.84
N LEU A 63 -1.99 -5.07 -12.12
CA LEU A 63 -3.43 -4.87 -12.20
C LEU A 63 -3.89 -5.36 -13.58
N ASP A 64 -4.51 -6.53 -13.60
CA ASP A 64 -4.98 -7.22 -14.80
C ASP A 64 -6.51 -7.37 -14.79
N GLN A 65 -7.03 -8.06 -15.80
CA GLN A 65 -8.46 -8.34 -15.96
C GLN A 65 -9.06 -9.04 -14.72
N GLN A 66 -8.30 -9.89 -14.01
CA GLN A 66 -8.82 -10.61 -12.85
C GLN A 66 -9.16 -9.64 -11.71
N TYR A 67 -8.32 -8.62 -11.48
CA TYR A 67 -8.59 -7.57 -10.50
C TYR A 67 -9.78 -6.68 -10.90
N ASN A 68 -9.93 -6.38 -12.19
CA ASN A 68 -11.06 -5.58 -12.68
C ASN A 68 -12.39 -6.32 -12.55
N ASP A 69 -12.40 -7.63 -12.85
CA ASP A 69 -13.63 -8.42 -12.92
C ASP A 69 -14.09 -8.91 -11.54
N ASN A 70 -13.15 -9.29 -10.68
CA ASN A 70 -13.45 -10.00 -9.43
C ASN A 70 -12.79 -9.40 -8.18
N GLY A 71 -11.69 -8.66 -8.36
CA GLY A 71 -10.90 -8.11 -7.26
C GLY A 71 -11.43 -6.78 -6.71
N ALA A 72 -10.63 -6.17 -5.85
CA ALA A 72 -10.84 -4.79 -5.40
C ALA A 72 -9.52 -4.02 -5.36
N ILE A 73 -9.58 -2.75 -5.72
CA ILE A 73 -8.43 -1.85 -5.73
C ILE A 73 -8.71 -0.77 -4.71
N LEU A 74 -7.89 -0.72 -3.65
CA LEU A 74 -7.94 0.35 -2.65
C LEU A 74 -6.77 1.29 -2.88
N VAL A 75 -7.05 2.58 -2.98
CA VAL A 75 -6.02 3.61 -3.12
C VAL A 75 -6.02 4.48 -1.88
N TYR A 76 -4.82 4.72 -1.35
CA TYR A 76 -4.58 5.61 -0.24
C TYR A 76 -3.56 6.66 -0.63
N ILE A 77 -3.72 7.86 -0.10
CA ILE A 77 -2.79 8.97 -0.28
C ILE A 77 -2.21 9.41 1.07
N SER A 78 -1.06 10.07 1.02
CA SER A 78 -0.43 10.66 2.20
C SER A 78 0.31 11.94 1.80
N TYR A 79 0.08 13.00 2.57
CA TYR A 79 0.69 14.33 2.40
C TYR A 79 1.75 14.65 3.46
N GLY A 80 2.10 13.70 4.31
CA GLY A 80 3.01 13.97 5.43
C GLY A 80 3.27 12.75 6.28
N SER A 81 3.97 12.96 7.39
CA SER A 81 4.27 11.91 8.35
C SER A 81 3.83 12.30 9.76
N VAL A 82 3.33 11.33 10.51
CA VAL A 82 3.20 11.44 11.97
C VAL A 82 4.31 10.59 12.57
N SER A 83 5.16 11.18 13.41
CA SER A 83 6.30 10.49 14.04
C SER A 83 7.20 9.73 13.05
N ASN A 84 7.58 10.38 11.95
CA ASN A 84 8.47 9.85 10.88
C ASN A 84 7.90 8.73 10.00
N ALA A 85 6.60 8.42 10.09
CA ALA A 85 5.94 7.47 9.20
C ALA A 85 4.77 8.12 8.44
N PRO A 86 4.60 7.84 7.13
CA PRO A 86 3.48 8.38 6.37
C PRO A 86 2.14 7.86 6.89
N VAL A 87 1.18 8.77 7.06
CA VAL A 87 -0.21 8.43 7.41
C VAL A 87 -1.02 8.35 6.14
N TYR A 88 -1.55 7.17 5.84
CA TYR A 88 -2.29 6.89 4.62
C TYR A 88 -3.79 6.96 4.89
N GLU A 89 -4.47 7.83 4.16
CA GLU A 89 -5.92 7.99 4.17
C GLU A 89 -6.48 7.45 2.84
N GLN A 90 -7.62 6.76 2.91
CA GLN A 90 -8.21 6.12 1.73
C GLN A 90 -8.97 7.16 0.91
N ILE A 91 -8.81 7.13 -0.42
CA ILE A 91 -9.62 7.95 -1.33
C ILE A 91 -10.84 7.15 -1.84
N PRO A 92 -12.00 7.80 -2.06
CA PRO A 92 -12.21 9.25 -2.16
C PRO A 92 -12.21 9.99 -0.81
N GLU A 93 -11.62 11.18 -0.78
CA GLU A 93 -11.61 12.06 0.40
C GLU A 93 -11.48 13.55 0.00
N VAL A 94 -11.61 14.44 0.99
CA VAL A 94 -11.23 15.85 0.85
C VAL A 94 -10.12 16.15 1.83
N TYR A 95 -8.98 16.59 1.31
CA TYR A 95 -7.82 16.97 2.11
C TYR A 95 -7.35 18.37 1.69
N GLN A 96 -7.20 19.28 2.66
CA GLN A 96 -6.71 20.66 2.43
C GLN A 96 -7.42 21.41 1.29
N GLY A 97 -8.73 21.19 1.12
CA GLY A 97 -9.53 21.86 0.09
C GLY A 97 -9.39 21.27 -1.32
N ALA A 98 -8.77 20.09 -1.47
CA ALA A 98 -8.80 19.30 -2.70
C ALA A 98 -9.58 17.99 -2.47
N SER A 99 -10.51 17.68 -3.38
CA SER A 99 -11.18 16.39 -3.45
C SER A 99 -10.36 15.43 -4.30
N PHE A 100 -10.14 14.22 -3.78
CA PHE A 100 -9.46 13.15 -4.48
C PHE A 100 -10.42 12.04 -4.87
N SER A 101 -10.28 11.53 -6.08
CA SER A 101 -10.97 10.35 -6.59
C SER A 101 -10.02 9.55 -7.47
N PHE A 102 -10.39 8.32 -7.81
CA PHE A 102 -9.62 7.52 -8.73
C PHE A 102 -10.51 6.58 -9.53
N TYR A 103 -9.97 6.13 -10.66
CA TYR A 103 -10.40 4.89 -11.28
C TYR A 103 -9.17 4.05 -11.60
N HIS A 104 -9.41 2.81 -12.02
CA HIS A 104 -8.37 1.92 -12.52
C HIS A 104 -8.81 1.25 -13.82
N THR A 105 -7.82 0.84 -14.60
CA THR A 105 -7.95 -0.01 -15.80
C THR A 105 -6.69 -0.88 -15.86
N ASP A 106 -6.67 -1.89 -16.72
CA ASP A 106 -5.48 -2.73 -16.93
C ASP A 106 -4.16 -1.95 -16.93
N GLY A 107 -3.25 -2.37 -16.05
CA GLY A 107 -1.91 -1.83 -15.93
C GLY A 107 -1.80 -0.45 -15.26
N LYS A 108 -2.91 0.20 -14.85
CA LYS A 108 -2.84 1.57 -14.31
C LYS A 108 -3.93 1.98 -13.33
N VAL A 109 -3.57 2.93 -12.48
CA VAL A 109 -4.49 3.69 -11.62
C VAL A 109 -4.38 5.17 -12.01
N VAL A 110 -5.52 5.84 -12.17
CA VAL A 110 -5.59 7.27 -12.47
C VAL A 110 -6.24 7.98 -11.29
N ILE A 111 -5.51 8.94 -10.71
CA ILE A 111 -5.96 9.72 -9.56
C ILE A 111 -6.29 11.13 -10.03
N PHE A 112 -7.43 11.65 -9.59
CA PHE A 112 -7.88 13.01 -9.85
C PHE A 112 -7.78 13.86 -8.59
N SER A 113 -7.48 15.14 -8.79
CA SER A 113 -7.49 16.20 -7.80
C SER A 113 -8.32 17.35 -8.34
N GLN A 114 -9.38 17.73 -7.63
CA GLN A 114 -10.29 18.78 -8.02
C GLN A 114 -10.63 19.67 -6.83
N THR A 115 -10.89 20.95 -7.08
CA THR A 115 -11.37 21.84 -6.02
C THR A 115 -12.86 21.56 -5.79
N PRO A 116 -13.31 21.31 -4.54
CA PRO A 116 -14.73 21.16 -4.25
C PRO A 116 -15.52 22.41 -4.66
N GLY A 117 -16.77 22.22 -5.09
CA GLY A 117 -17.71 23.32 -5.32
C GLY A 117 -17.52 24.11 -6.62
N GLY A 118 -16.87 23.54 -7.64
CA GLY A 118 -16.82 24.13 -9.00
C GLY A 118 -15.79 25.24 -9.20
N ASN A 119 -14.88 25.43 -8.25
CA ASN A 119 -13.74 26.33 -8.42
C ASN A 119 -12.72 25.72 -9.39
N PRO A 120 -11.85 26.55 -10.04
CA PRO A 120 -10.76 26.04 -10.85
C PRO A 120 -9.91 25.04 -10.05
N ALA A 121 -9.63 23.87 -10.63
CA ALA A 121 -8.77 22.89 -9.99
C ALA A 121 -7.37 23.48 -9.80
N THR A 122 -6.75 23.21 -8.65
CA THR A 122 -5.33 23.47 -8.42
C THR A 122 -4.63 22.14 -8.16
N PRO A 123 -3.47 21.88 -8.79
CA PRO A 123 -2.75 20.65 -8.52
C PRO A 123 -2.18 20.68 -7.10
N PRO A 124 -2.00 19.51 -6.47
CA PRO A 124 -1.20 19.42 -5.26
C PRO A 124 0.18 20.07 -5.44
N ASN A 125 0.59 20.90 -4.48
CA ASN A 125 1.84 21.66 -4.51
C ASN A 125 3.04 20.92 -3.89
N GLN A 126 2.84 19.68 -3.46
CA GLN A 126 3.84 18.83 -2.83
C GLN A 126 3.71 17.40 -3.34
N ASP A 127 4.75 16.60 -3.11
CA ASP A 127 4.75 15.18 -3.44
C ASP A 127 3.68 14.44 -2.63
N VAL A 128 2.94 13.55 -3.31
CA VAL A 128 1.89 12.74 -2.71
C VAL A 128 2.35 11.29 -2.71
N LEU A 129 2.42 10.69 -1.52
CA LEU A 129 2.74 9.26 -1.41
C LEU A 129 1.45 8.46 -1.62
N ILE A 130 1.55 7.40 -2.40
CA ILE A 130 0.41 6.60 -2.81
C ILE A 130 0.65 5.15 -2.39
N LYS A 131 -0.35 4.55 -1.77
CA LYS A 131 -0.41 3.12 -1.49
C LYS A 131 -1.60 2.53 -2.22
N ILE A 132 -1.34 1.57 -3.09
CA ILE A 132 -2.35 0.85 -3.87
C ILE A 132 -2.38 -0.57 -3.33
N VAL A 133 -3.54 -1.04 -2.89
CA VAL A 133 -3.75 -2.41 -2.42
C VAL A 133 -4.62 -3.12 -3.46
N LEU A 134 -4.06 -4.16 -4.06
CA LEU A 134 -4.75 -5.09 -4.94
C LEU A 134 -5.26 -6.23 -4.07
N ILE A 135 -6.58 -6.36 -4.00
CA ILE A 135 -7.25 -7.38 -3.20
C ILE A 135 -7.80 -8.43 -4.13
N ASP A 136 -7.36 -9.67 -3.94
CA ASP A 136 -7.96 -10.80 -4.64
C ASP A 136 -9.32 -11.11 -4.03
N SER A 137 -10.30 -11.32 -4.89
CA SER A 137 -11.62 -11.77 -4.47
C SER A 137 -12.11 -12.87 -5.40
N ASN A 138 -12.58 -13.95 -4.78
CA ASN A 138 -13.09 -15.11 -5.49
C ASN A 138 -14.56 -14.89 -5.78
N LYS A 139 -14.94 -15.02 -7.05
CA LYS A 139 -16.34 -15.00 -7.47
C LYS A 139 -17.10 -16.15 -6.79
N SER A 140 -18.11 -15.82 -6.00
CA SER A 140 -19.07 -16.81 -5.51
C SER A 140 -20.02 -17.18 -6.64
N ASN A 141 -20.04 -18.45 -7.03
CA ASN A 141 -21.08 -19.00 -7.89
C ASN A 141 -22.28 -19.31 -6.98
N GLY A 142 -23.16 -18.32 -6.78
CA GLY A 142 -24.42 -18.51 -6.07
C GLY A 142 -25.29 -19.60 -6.68
#